data_AF-A0A7V4HVM6-F1
#
_entry.id   AF-A0A7V4HVM6-F1
#
_cell.length_a   1.000
_cell.length_b   1.000
_cell.length_c   1.000
_cell.angle_alpha   90.00
_cell.angle_beta   90.00
_cell.angle_gamma   90.00
#
_symmetry.space_group_name_H-M   'P 1'
#
loop_
_entity.id
_entity.type
_entity.pdbx_description
1 polymer ?
#
loop_
_entity_poly.entity_id
_entity_poly.type
_entity_poly.pdbx_seq_one_letter_code
_entity_poly.pdbx_strand_id
1 'polypeptide(L)' 'MTAAIAERTKGRLQALTVRVLGERTVLSGLAGSYHTVQIAVACLLETLSALDLDHPEQIDLNIEVLPHRAASPGATTPR' A
#
# COMPACT_ATOMS: atom_id res chain seq x y z
N MET A 1 9.73 -7.56 -4.10
CA MET A 1 8.88 -6.94 -3.05
C MET A 1 7.63 -6.28 -3.62
N THR A 2 7.74 -5.26 -4.49
CA THR A 2 6.57 -4.56 -5.07
C THR A 2 5.57 -5.49 -5.77
N ALA A 3 6.05 -6.51 -6.48
CA ALA A 3 5.19 -7.53 -7.12
C ALA A 3 4.39 -8.37 -6.10
N ALA A 4 5.02 -8.82 -5.01
CA ALA A 4 4.35 -9.59 -3.96
C ALA A 4 3.27 -8.77 -3.24
N ILE A 5 3.54 -7.47 -3.03
CA ILE A 5 2.56 -6.54 -2.47
C ILE A 5 1.41 -6.32 -3.47
N ALA A 6 1.71 -6.11 -4.75
CA ALA A 6 0.69 -5.92 -5.78
C ALA A 6 -0.26 -7.14 -5.91
N GLU A 7 0.30 -8.35 -5.83
CA GLU A 7 -0.46 -9.60 -5.85
C GLU A 7 -1.40 -9.72 -4.64
N ARG A 8 -0.88 -9.53 -3.43
CA ARG A 8 -1.67 -9.65 -2.18
C ARG A 8 -2.69 -8.53 -2.00
N THR A 9 -2.43 -7.35 -2.56
CA THR A 9 -3.38 -6.22 -2.56
C THR A 9 -4.37 -6.27 -3.73
N LYS A 10 -4.27 -7.25 -4.64
CA LYS A 10 -5.11 -7.38 -5.84
C LYS A 10 -5.12 -6.09 -6.68
N GLY A 11 -3.98 -5.40 -6.76
CA GLY A 11 -3.84 -4.14 -7.50
C GLY A 11 -4.56 -2.92 -6.89
N ARG A 12 -5.09 -3.02 -5.65
CA ARG A 12 -5.73 -1.90 -4.94
C ARG A 12 -4.75 -0.89 -4.34
N LEU A 13 -3.46 -1.23 -4.37
CA LEU A 13 -2.36 -0.33 -4.07
C LEU A 13 -1.69 0.03 -5.40
N GLN A 14 -1.79 1.30 -5.77
CA GLN A 14 -1.29 1.84 -7.02
C GLN A 14 -0.11 2.78 -6.77
N ALA A 15 0.69 3.01 -7.82
CA ALA A 15 1.89 3.85 -7.75
C ALA A 15 2.83 3.48 -6.58
N LEU A 16 2.81 2.19 -6.18
CA LEU A 16 3.58 1.73 -5.04
C LEU A 16 5.07 1.81 -5.35
N THR A 17 5.76 2.60 -4.56
CA THR A 17 7.20 2.72 -4.58
C THR A 17 7.75 2.32 -3.23
N VAL A 18 8.78 1.47 -3.26
CA VAL A 18 9.59 1.18 -2.07
C VAL A 18 10.97 1.79 -2.29
N ARG A 19 11.44 2.59 -1.35
CA ARG A 19 12.79 3.15 -1.37
C ARG A 19 13.52 2.81 -0.08
N VAL A 20 14.78 2.41 -0.18
CA VAL A 20 15.68 2.28 0.97
C VAL A 20 16.56 3.52 1.01
N LEU A 21 16.50 4.28 2.09
CA LEU A 21 17.25 5.51 2.34
C LEU A 21 18.13 5.32 3.57
N GLY A 22 19.33 4.78 3.35
CA GLY A 22 20.20 4.35 4.44
C GLY A 22 19.55 3.17 5.18
N GLU A 23 19.30 3.34 6.48
CA GLU A 23 18.63 2.33 7.31
C GLU A 23 17.10 2.36 7.14
N ARG A 24 16.53 3.44 6.59
CA ARG A 24 15.06 3.59 6.49
C ARG A 24 14.46 2.99 5.24
N THR A 25 13.30 2.38 5.38
CA THR A 25 12.49 1.94 4.25
C THR A 25 11.25 2.82 4.13
N VAL A 26 11.13 3.53 3.01
CA VAL A 26 9.97 4.37 2.72
C VAL A 26 9.03 3.64 1.78
N LEU A 27 7.77 3.48 2.20
CA LEU A 27 6.69 2.95 1.38
C LEU A 27 5.77 4.11 0.96
N SER A 28 5.66 4.36 -0.34
CA SER A 28 4.82 5.45 -0.87
C SER A 28 3.87 4.96 -1.95
N GLY A 29 2.68 5.56 -2.06
CA GLY A 29 1.73 5.20 -3.11
C GLY A 29 0.30 5.68 -2.83
N LEU A 30 -0.64 5.13 -3.58
CA LEU A 30 -2.08 5.40 -3.47
C LEU A 30 -2.83 4.12 -3.11
N ALA A 31 -3.59 4.14 -2.01
CA ALA A 31 -4.38 3.00 -1.57
C ALA A 31 -5.87 3.29 -1.60
N GLY A 32 -6.66 2.33 -2.07
CA GLY A 32 -8.12 2.43 -2.04
C GLY A 32 -8.75 2.25 -0.64
N SER A 33 -7.97 1.82 0.35
CA SER A 33 -8.41 1.65 1.74
C SER A 33 -7.23 1.49 2.70
N TYR A 34 -7.44 1.79 3.99
CA TYR A 34 -6.47 1.48 5.04
C TYR A 34 -6.19 -0.02 5.18
N HIS A 35 -7.17 -0.87 4.90
CA HIS A 35 -6.98 -2.32 4.91
C HIS A 35 -5.95 -2.76 3.85
N THR A 36 -5.97 -2.13 2.68
CA THR A 36 -4.95 -2.37 1.64
C THR A 36 -3.55 -1.93 2.10
N VAL A 37 -3.46 -0.83 2.83
CA VAL A 37 -2.19 -0.38 3.44
C VAL A 37 -1.68 -1.41 4.45
N GLN A 38 -2.54 -1.93 5.31
CA GLN A 38 -2.17 -2.95 6.31
C GLN A 38 -1.58 -4.21 5.65
N ILE A 39 -2.20 -4.69 4.56
CA ILE A 39 -1.67 -5.84 3.80
C ILE A 39 -0.27 -5.53 3.26
N ALA A 40 -0.07 -4.33 2.71
CA ALA A 40 1.22 -3.93 2.14
C ALA A 40 2.32 -3.82 3.20
N VAL A 41 2.00 -3.27 4.38
CA VAL A 41 2.93 -3.19 5.52
C VAL A 41 3.26 -4.58 6.04
N ALA A 42 2.27 -5.46 6.20
CA ALA A 42 2.52 -6.84 6.63
C ALA A 42 3.46 -7.58 5.66
N CYS A 43 3.25 -7.43 4.35
CA CYS A 43 4.13 -8.02 3.33
C CYS A 43 5.56 -7.47 3.39
N LEU A 44 5.68 -6.17 3.66
CA LEU A 44 6.98 -5.52 3.82
C LEU A 44 7.71 -6.10 5.04
N LEU A 45 7.03 -6.18 6.19
CA LEU A 45 7.60 -6.74 7.42
C LEU A 45 8.01 -8.21 7.27
N GLU A 46 7.16 -9.04 6.64
CA GLU A 46 7.52 -10.44 6.32
C GLU A 46 8.79 -10.52 5.48
N THR A 47 8.93 -9.64 4.49
CA THR A 47 10.10 -9.63 3.61
C THR A 47 11.36 -9.17 4.35
N LEU A 48 11.25 -8.11 5.16
CA LEU A 48 12.36 -7.59 5.95
C LEU A 48 12.85 -8.63 6.98
N SER A 49 11.93 -9.27 7.68
CA SER A 49 12.24 -10.34 8.65
C SER A 49 12.93 -11.53 7.97
N ALA A 50 12.46 -11.94 6.78
CA ALA A 50 13.11 -13.01 5.99
C ALA A 50 14.53 -12.65 5.50
N LEU A 51 14.86 -11.37 5.46
CA LEU A 51 16.18 -10.86 5.06
C LEU A 51 17.06 -10.47 6.26
N ASP A 52 16.58 -10.70 7.50
CA ASP A 52 17.25 -10.28 8.74
C ASP A 52 17.46 -8.75 8.82
N LEU A 53 16.53 -7.98 8.22
CA LEU A 53 16.50 -6.51 8.19
C LEU A 53 15.37 -5.97 9.09
N ASP A 54 15.23 -6.54 10.29
CA ASP A 54 14.08 -6.33 11.18
C ASP A 54 14.20 -5.01 11.97
N HIS A 55 13.95 -3.89 11.29
CA HIS A 55 13.91 -2.55 11.88
C HIS A 55 12.57 -1.84 11.59
N PRO A 56 11.45 -2.31 12.18
CA PRO A 56 10.12 -1.76 11.93
C PRO A 56 10.00 -0.27 12.29
N GLU A 57 10.79 0.22 13.26
CA GLU A 57 10.89 1.64 13.61
C GLU A 57 11.50 2.53 12.51
N GLN A 58 12.02 1.92 11.45
CA GLN A 58 12.65 2.60 10.32
C GLN A 58 11.76 2.58 9.06
N ILE A 59 10.49 2.18 9.18
CA ILE A 59 9.53 2.18 8.08
C ILE A 59 8.70 3.46 8.09
N ASP A 60 8.93 4.31 7.09
CA ASP A 60 8.14 5.52 6.85
C ASP A 60 7.02 5.23 5.84
N LEU A 61 5.77 5.49 6.23
CA LEU A 61 4.60 5.30 5.38
C LEU A 61 4.12 6.66 4.82
N ASN A 62 4.26 6.85 3.52
CA ASN A 62 3.73 8.00 2.80
C ASN A 62 2.70 7.56 1.76
N ILE A 63 1.59 7.01 2.24
CA ILE A 63 0.52 6.47 1.40
C ILE A 63 -0.73 7.33 1.56
N GLU A 64 -1.20 7.88 0.45
CA GLU A 64 -2.49 8.56 0.42
C GLU A 64 -3.60 7.51 0.30
N VAL A 65 -4.56 7.56 1.23
CA VAL A 65 -5.73 6.68 1.21
C VAL A 65 -6.88 7.45 0.60
N LEU A 66 -7.16 7.17 -0.67
CA LEU A 66 -8.32 7.71 -1.35
C LEU A 66 -9.47 6.73 -1.13
N PRO A 67 -10.48 7.07 -0.31
CA PRO A 67 -11.63 6.20 -0.15
C PRO A 67 -12.24 5.99 -1.52
N HIS A 68 -12.45 4.72 -1.87
CA HIS A 68 -13.11 4.36 -3.11
C HIS A 68 -14.49 5.02 -3.09
N ARG A 69 -14.65 6.14 -3.79
CA ARG A 69 -15.98 6.67 -4.09
C ARG A 69 -16.61 5.61 -4.97
N ALA A 70 -17.45 4.76 -4.36
CA ALA A 70 -18.32 3.90 -5.12
C ALA A 70 -18.97 4.80 -6.16
N ALA A 71 -18.72 4.54 -7.44
CA ALA A 71 -19.42 5.24 -8.51
C ALA A 71 -20.90 5.00 -8.20
N SER A 72 -21.61 6.04 -7.76
CA SER A 72 -23.03 5.94 -7.43
C SER A 72 -23.73 5.42 -8.68
N PRO A 73 -24.26 4.19 -8.68
CA PRO A 73 -25.06 3.73 -9.80
C PRO A 73 -26.42 4.38 -9.61
N GLY A 74 -26.62 5.55 -10.23
CA GLY A 74 -27.88 6.26 -10.07
C GLY A 74 -27.85 7.75 -10.40
N ALA A 75 -27.05 8.17 -11.37
CA ALA A 75 -27.31 9.41 -12.10
C ALA A 75 -27.75 9.04 -13.53
N THR A 76 -28.86 8.32 -13.63
CA THR A 76 -29.71 8.38 -14.83
C THR A 76 -30.83 9.38 -14.53
N THR A 77 -30.69 10.50 -15.23
CA THR A 77 -31.48 11.73 -15.30
C THR A 77 -32.94 11.50 -15.80
N PRO A 78 -33.78 12.55 -15.88
CA PRO A 78 -35.18 12.57 -15.45
C PRO A 78 -36.19 12.19 -16.54
N ARG A 79 -37.38 11.72 -16.14
CA ARG A 79 -38.67 12.19 -16.65
C ARG A 79 -39.84 11.67 -15.82
#